data_AF-A0A1H6A917-F1
#
_entry.id   AF-A0A1H6A917-F1
#
_cell.length_a   1.000
_cell.length_b   1.000
_cell.length_c   1.000
_cell.angle_alpha   90.00
_cell.angle_beta   90.00
_cell.angle_gamma   90.00
#
_symmetry.space_group_name_H-M   'P 1'
#
loop_
_entity.id
_entity.type
_entity.pdbx_description
1 polymer ?
#
loop_
_entity_poly.entity_id
_entity_poly.type
_entity_poly.pdbx_seq_one_letter_code
_entity_poly.pdbx_strand_id
1 'polypeptide(L)'
;MKKPLLYLLISLLCFQLLSCSEDDNLPLVDTAVLIDSDDYNSALSDNYAIRSIEINGDFLTVKFSSSGCGGESWKVKLIDSGSVAYSNPPQRYLVLSLENNAVLNNF
;
A
#
# COMPACT_ATOMS: atom_id res chain seq x y z
N MET A 1 -16.82 -17.15 -41.87
CA MET A 1 -17.51 -16.38 -40.82
C MET A 1 -17.12 -16.75 -39.37
N LYS A 2 -16.11 -17.62 -39.12
CA LYS A 2 -15.74 -18.06 -37.75
C LYS A 2 -14.64 -17.24 -37.07
N LYS A 3 -13.81 -16.52 -37.85
CA LYS A 3 -12.74 -15.63 -37.35
C LYS A 3 -13.25 -14.45 -36.51
N PRO A 4 -14.31 -13.71 -36.88
CA PRO A 4 -14.82 -12.62 -36.04
C PRO A 4 -15.44 -13.15 -34.73
N LEU A 5 -16.03 -14.36 -34.75
CA LEU A 5 -16.56 -15.02 -33.56
C LEU A 5 -15.44 -15.39 -32.57
N LEU A 6 -14.30 -15.84 -33.07
CA LEU A 6 -13.12 -16.17 -32.25
C LEU A 6 -12.54 -14.92 -31.57
N TYR A 7 -12.43 -13.79 -32.28
CA TYR A 7 -11.96 -12.53 -31.69
C TYR A 7 -12.92 -11.99 -30.62
N LEU A 8 -14.24 -12.12 -30.84
CA LEU A 8 -15.24 -11.75 -29.84
C LEU A 8 -15.10 -12.60 -28.57
N LEU A 9 -14.87 -13.90 -28.71
CA LEU A 9 -14.72 -14.82 -27.57
C LEU A 9 -13.43 -14.52 -26.76
N ILE A 10 -12.33 -14.24 -27.45
CA ILE A 10 -11.06 -13.82 -26.81
C ILE A 10 -11.24 -12.48 -26.08
N SER A 11 -11.91 -11.52 -26.71
CA SER A 11 -12.19 -10.23 -26.09
C SER A 11 -13.05 -10.37 -24.83
N LEU A 12 -14.07 -11.23 -24.85
CA LEU A 12 -14.95 -11.46 -23.71
C LEU A 12 -14.20 -12.15 -22.55
N LEU A 13 -13.28 -13.06 -22.85
CA LEU A 13 -12.44 -13.73 -21.87
C LEU A 13 -11.41 -12.79 -21.23
N CYS A 14 -10.79 -11.90 -22.01
CA CYS A 14 -9.85 -10.90 -21.50
C CYS A 14 -10.51 -9.87 -20.57
N PHE A 15 -11.79 -9.55 -20.77
CA PHE A 15 -12.54 -8.63 -19.90
C PHE A 15 -12.71 -9.17 -18.47
N GLN A 16 -12.69 -10.49 -18.28
CA GLN A 16 -12.82 -11.10 -16.96
C GLN A 16 -11.56 -10.95 -16.10
N LEU A 17 -10.39 -10.68 -16.71
CA LEU A 17 -9.12 -10.47 -16.00
C LEU A 17 -8.99 -9.07 -15.38
N LEU A 18 -9.89 -8.13 -15.71
CA LEU A 18 -9.87 -6.76 -15.20
C LEU A 18 -10.85 -6.54 -14.02
N SER A 19 -11.54 -7.59 -13.55
CA SER A 19 -12.50 -7.46 -12.47
C SER A 19 -11.80 -7.42 -11.12
N CYS A 20 -11.75 -6.25 -10.48
CA CYS A 20 -11.32 -6.10 -9.10
C CYS A 20 -12.56 -6.14 -8.18
N SER A 21 -12.50 -6.89 -7.08
CA SER A 21 -13.49 -6.81 -6.01
C SER A 21 -13.07 -5.72 -5.02
N GLU A 22 -13.95 -4.77 -4.75
CA GLU A 22 -13.77 -3.78 -3.68
C GLU A 22 -14.07 -4.47 -2.34
N ASP A 23 -13.03 -4.76 -1.57
CA ASP A 23 -13.17 -4.87 -0.11
C ASP A 23 -12.27 -3.79 0.50
N ASP A 24 -12.84 -2.59 0.62
CA ASP A 24 -12.11 -1.36 0.92
C ASP A 24 -11.94 -1.11 2.42
N ASN A 25 -12.24 -2.09 3.27
CA ASN A 25 -12.08 -1.97 4.72
C ASN A 25 -11.00 -2.92 5.23
N LEU A 26 -9.74 -2.61 4.94
CA LEU A 26 -8.67 -3.09 5.80
C LEU A 26 -8.99 -2.61 7.22
N PRO A 27 -9.12 -3.52 8.22
CA PRO A 27 -9.45 -3.12 9.56
C PRO A 27 -8.44 -2.06 10.01
N LEU A 28 -8.93 -1.05 10.74
CA LEU A 28 -8.13 -0.15 11.56
C LEU A 28 -7.36 -1.03 12.57
N VAL A 29 -6.29 -1.67 12.11
CA VAL A 29 -5.38 -2.40 12.96
C VAL A 29 -4.59 -1.29 13.64
N ASP A 30 -4.76 -1.18 14.95
CA ASP A 30 -3.84 -0.52 15.84
C ASP A 30 -2.48 -1.19 15.67
N THR A 31 -1.76 -0.75 14.64
CA THR A 31 -0.48 -1.31 14.24
C THR A 31 0.54 -0.50 14.97
N ALA A 32 1.17 -1.11 15.97
CA ALA A 32 2.25 -0.47 16.70
C ALA A 32 3.31 0.03 15.71
N VAL A 33 3.75 1.28 15.89
CA VAL A 33 4.86 1.84 15.12
C VAL A 33 6.12 1.05 15.44
N LEU A 34 6.80 0.53 14.42
CA LEU A 34 8.07 -0.16 14.56
C LEU A 34 9.19 0.86 14.70
N ILE A 35 9.92 0.85 15.81
CA ILE A 35 11.08 1.74 16.00
C ILE A 35 12.33 0.93 15.68
N ASP A 36 12.88 1.10 14.48
CA ASP A 36 14.04 0.35 13.99
C ASP A 36 14.76 1.13 12.88
N SER A 37 16.01 1.50 13.12
CA SER A 37 16.81 2.30 12.18
C SER A 37 17.24 1.52 10.93
N ASP A 38 17.44 0.21 11.05
CA ASP A 38 17.91 -0.62 9.94
C ASP A 38 16.76 -0.91 8.97
N ASP A 39 15.58 -1.22 9.50
CA ASP A 39 14.33 -1.33 8.73
C ASP A 39 13.95 0.02 8.10
N TYR A 40 14.14 1.15 8.81
CA TYR A 40 13.88 2.49 8.25
C TYR A 40 14.77 2.77 7.03
N ASN A 41 16.06 2.48 7.13
CA ASN A 41 17.03 2.76 6.06
C ASN A 41 16.93 1.78 4.87
N SER A 42 16.39 0.58 5.08
CA SER A 42 16.22 -0.44 4.04
C SER A 42 14.82 -0.51 3.43
N ALA A 43 13.85 0.22 4.00
CA ALA A 43 12.49 0.26 3.51
C ALA A 43 12.41 0.82 2.08
N LEU A 44 11.72 0.07 1.21
CA LEU A 44 11.39 0.51 -0.14
C LEU A 44 10.16 1.44 -0.11
N SER A 45 10.25 2.59 -0.76
CA SER A 45 9.18 3.61 -0.80
C SER A 45 8.35 3.65 -2.08
N ASP A 46 8.62 2.78 -3.06
CA ASP A 46 8.49 3.23 -4.45
C ASP A 46 7.17 2.91 -5.18
N ASN A 47 6.14 2.41 -4.49
CA ASN A 47 4.91 1.98 -5.19
C ASN A 47 3.60 2.46 -4.56
N TYR A 48 3.58 3.60 -3.87
CA TYR A 48 2.35 4.15 -3.33
C TYR A 48 2.34 5.69 -3.33
N ALA A 49 1.14 6.26 -3.28
CA ALA A 49 0.93 7.67 -3.10
C ALA A 49 0.18 7.91 -1.79
N ILE A 50 0.74 8.77 -0.92
CA ILE A 50 0.05 9.26 0.26
C ILE A 50 -1.02 10.26 -0.20
N ARG A 51 -2.27 10.03 0.19
CA ARG A 51 -3.44 10.85 -0.12
C ARG A 51 -3.75 11.85 0.97
N SER A 52 -3.68 11.42 2.23
CA SER A 52 -3.76 12.33 3.38
C SER A 52 -3.06 11.75 4.61
N ILE A 53 -2.71 12.65 5.52
CA ILE A 53 -2.18 12.33 6.84
C ILE A 53 -2.96 13.20 7.83
N GLU A 54 -3.57 12.55 8.83
CA GLU A 54 -4.42 13.20 9.83
C GLU A 54 -4.03 12.69 11.21
N ILE A 55 -3.89 13.59 12.20
CA ILE A 55 -3.67 13.23 13.61
C ILE A 55 -4.97 13.52 14.36
N ASN A 56 -5.52 12.52 15.03
CA ASN A 56 -6.69 12.65 15.90
C ASN A 56 -6.39 12.04 17.27
N GLY A 57 -6.19 12.92 18.26
CA GLY A 57 -5.66 12.50 19.56
C GLY A 57 -4.29 11.85 19.40
N ASP A 58 -4.17 10.60 19.86
CA ASP A 58 -2.93 9.82 19.80
C ASP A 58 -2.82 8.94 18.53
N PHE A 59 -3.77 9.06 17.60
CA PHE A 59 -3.80 8.26 16.38
C PHE A 59 -3.31 9.03 15.15
N LEU A 60 -2.33 8.47 14.45
CA LEU A 60 -1.91 8.89 13.12
C LEU A 60 -2.66 8.07 12.07
N THR A 61 -3.56 8.70 11.33
CA THR A 61 -4.24 8.08 10.19
C THR A 61 -3.54 8.47 8.90
N VAL A 62 -3.07 7.46 8.15
CA VAL A 62 -2.45 7.66 6.83
C VAL A 62 -3.36 7.03 5.77
N LYS A 63 -3.89 7.86 4.87
CA LYS A 63 -4.60 7.38 3.68
C LYS A 63 -3.59 7.30 2.54
N PHE A 64 -3.46 6.15 1.91
CA PHE A 64 -2.57 5.94 0.78
C PHE A 64 -3.30 5.18 -0.33
N SER A 65 -2.75 5.22 -1.53
CA SER A 65 -3.19 4.39 -2.65
C SER A 65 -1.99 3.71 -3.28
N SER A 66 -2.13 2.46 -3.68
CA SER A 66 -1.12 1.71 -4.41
C SER A 66 -1.74 0.98 -5.61
N SER A 67 -0.92 0.54 -6.57
CA SER A 67 -1.38 -0.27 -7.68
C SER A 67 -1.60 -1.72 -7.24
N GLY A 68 -2.77 -2.27 -7.52
CA GLY A 68 -3.11 -3.66 -7.18
C GLY A 68 -4.62 -3.88 -7.12
N CYS A 69 -5.04 -5.15 -7.14
CA CYS A 69 -6.42 -5.54 -6.90
C CYS A 69 -6.52 -6.11 -5.49
N GLY A 70 -7.14 -5.38 -4.55
CA GLY A 70 -7.32 -5.76 -3.15
C GLY A 70 -6.20 -5.32 -2.20
N GLY A 71 -6.59 -4.82 -1.01
CA GLY A 71 -5.67 -4.37 0.05
C GLY A 71 -5.23 -5.49 0.99
N GLU A 72 -5.93 -6.62 1.01
CA GLU A 72 -5.76 -7.70 1.99
C GLU A 72 -4.41 -8.45 1.89
N SER A 73 -3.76 -8.42 0.72
CA SER A 73 -2.46 -9.07 0.50
C SER A 73 -1.26 -8.22 0.92
N TRP A 74 -1.50 -6.97 1.34
CA TRP A 74 -0.45 -6.03 1.69
C TRP A 74 -0.06 -6.17 3.16
N LYS A 75 1.23 -6.39 3.41
CA LYS A 75 1.80 -6.15 4.74
C LYS A 75 2.17 -4.67 4.81
N VAL A 76 1.51 -3.95 5.71
CA VAL A 76 1.75 -2.52 5.94
C VAL A 76 2.51 -2.36 7.25
N LYS A 77 3.62 -1.61 7.22
CA LYS A 77 4.38 -1.22 8.41
C LYS A 77 4.56 0.29 8.43
N LEU A 78 4.44 0.90 9.60
CA LEU A 78 4.92 2.26 9.83
C LEU A 78 6.19 2.17 10.67
N ILE A 79 7.29 2.67 10.13
CA ILE A 79 8.64 2.51 10.70
C ILE A 79 9.16 3.89 11.12
N ASP A 80 9.51 4.04 12.39
CA ASP A 80 10.21 5.19 12.96
C ASP A 80 11.72 4.94 12.97
N SER A 81 12.48 5.91 12.46
CA SER A 81 13.95 5.90 12.50
C SER A 81 14.57 5.78 13.90
N GLY A 82 13.80 6.04 14.97
CA GLY A 82 14.27 6.21 16.35
C GLY A 82 14.85 7.61 16.64
N SER A 83 15.06 8.43 15.61
CA SER A 83 15.60 9.78 15.74
C SER A 83 14.51 10.81 16.00
N VAL A 84 14.86 11.83 16.81
CA VAL A 84 13.98 12.98 17.09
C VAL A 84 14.65 14.24 16.56
N ALA A 85 13.94 14.98 15.72
CA ALA A 85 14.34 16.31 15.32
C ALA A 85 14.00 17.32 16.42
N TYR A 86 14.98 18.14 16.77
CA TYR A 86 14.84 19.19 17.79
C TYR A 86 14.01 20.36 17.23
N SER A 87 12.69 20.24 17.33
CA SER A 87 11.69 21.27 16.99
C SER A 87 10.64 21.41 18.10
N ASN A 88 9.76 22.39 17.99
CA ASN A 88 8.61 22.54 18.88
C ASN A 88 7.29 22.62 18.08
N PRO A 89 6.46 21.56 18.05
CA PRO A 89 6.65 20.27 18.74
C PRO A 89 7.80 19.43 18.14
N PRO A 90 8.34 18.43 18.87
CA PRO A 90 9.33 17.50 18.34
C PRO A 90 8.82 16.79 17.09
N GLN A 91 9.68 16.61 16.10
CA GLN A 91 9.35 15.91 14.85
C GLN A 91 10.06 14.55 14.81
N ARG A 92 9.42 13.57 14.18
CA ARG A 92 9.96 12.21 13.96
C ARG A 92 9.97 11.88 12.49
N TYR A 93 10.88 11.00 12.11
CA TYR A 93 11.03 10.53 10.74
C TYR A 93 10.37 9.17 10.60
N LEU A 94 9.34 9.10 9.76
CA LEU A 94 8.52 7.92 9.55
C LEU A 94 8.59 7.49 8.08
N VAL A 95 8.64 6.18 7.85
CA VAL A 95 8.45 5.57 6.53
C VAL A 95 7.27 4.62 6.60
N LEU A 96 6.37 4.73 5.62
CA LEU A 96 5.30 3.76 5.39
C LEU A 96 5.84 2.68 4.44
N SER A 97 6.09 1.48 4.94
CA SER A 97 6.54 0.36 4.12
C SER A 97 5.35 -0.51 3.72
N LEU A 98 5.31 -0.87 2.44
CA LEU A 98 4.28 -1.70 1.84
C LEU A 98 4.93 -2.88 1.13
N GLU A 99 4.66 -4.08 1.61
CA GLU A 99 5.12 -5.33 0.99
C GLU A 99 3.90 -6.09 0.46
N ASN A 100 3.81 -6.23 -0.86
CA ASN A 100 2.77 -7.01 -1.51
C ASN A 100 3.33 -8.33 -2.04
N ASN A 101 2.96 -9.43 -1.39
CA ASN A 101 3.37 -10.77 -1.83
C ASN A 101 2.70 -11.21 -3.14
N ALA A 102 1.64 -10.53 -3.60
CA ALA A 102 0.94 -10.84 -4.84
C ALA A 102 1.59 -10.20 -6.08
N VAL A 103 2.45 -9.18 -5.91
CA VAL A 103 3.24 -8.59 -7.01
C VAL A 103 4.56 -9.35 -7.12
N LEU A 104 4.46 -10.65 -7.42
CA LEU A 104 5.58 -11.38 -8.01
C LEU A 104 5.36 -11.37 -9.54
N ASN A 105 6.40 -10.96 -10.26
CA ASN A 105 6.54 -10.84 -11.71
C ASN A 105 6.18 -9.46 -12.29
N ASN A 106 7.15 -8.53 -12.28
CA ASN A 106 7.44 -7.63 -13.42
C ASN A 106 8.77 -6.88 -13.17
N PHE A 107 9.88 -7.63 -13.18
CA PHE A 107 11.19 -7.13 -13.60
C PHE A 107 11.71 -8.07 -14.68
#